data_AF-A0A0N0RZU5-F1
#
_entry.id   AF-A0A0N0RZU5-F1
#
_cell.length_a   1.000
_cell.length_b   1.000
_cell.length_c   1.000
_cell.angle_alpha   90.00
_cell.angle_beta   90.00
_cell.angle_gamma   90.00
#
_symmetry.space_group_name_H-M   'P 1'
#
loop_
_entity.id
_entity.type
_entity.pdbx_description
1 polymer ?
#
loop_
_entity_poly.entity_id
_entity_poly.type
_entity_poly.pdbx_seq_one_letter_code
_entity_poly.pdbx_strand_id
1 'polypeptide(L)'
;MLAASDAALHICKILTPLNDLTIWLLHEILLLSDIVHGDSSPACWKRLGELSTDIFALGLHRDSKTSSDVPEFLLESRRRQFAAAYQLDKSIATFLGRPPRIPWRYADCRMPLDISDEALATDNTVLNYSHDYIDENGWSRNGVVQRSSWIRVRFIVSTFRDEILEVSLQNMTPEMENMLKSISQRCHLAWDSLPNWLRYSPQCWDQNLHVGVCLMMIISYLAYLYNDFLIQRLIAGKNNPRGNTALLSVSADILSTVLTLGMQREQMVDLRPDFAWTVLLYGFPSASLLIKALQHQKRTGEPFLYEGSRSALIRNLSVFISHLESIVRPDNANYALFQRASQLFSRIIDEILEPQSILPDSDLEDTSTFNFDPMIEVDGLDLFNNVDLGVAFNQWLF
;
A
#
# COMPACT_ATOMS: atom_id res chain seq x y z
N MET A 1 2.87 26.12 0.81
CA MET A 1 3.21 25.28 1.97
C MET A 1 4.50 24.50 1.70
N LEU A 2 4.56 23.64 0.68
CA LEU A 2 5.75 22.82 0.36
C LEU A 2 7.06 23.62 0.25
N ALA A 3 7.09 24.69 -0.55
CA ALA A 3 8.29 25.54 -0.69
C ALA A 3 8.76 26.19 0.64
N ALA A 4 7.83 26.50 1.55
CA ALA A 4 8.19 27.05 2.86
C ALA A 4 8.81 25.97 3.74
N SER A 5 8.29 24.74 3.69
CA SER A 5 8.85 23.62 4.44
C SER A 5 10.22 23.17 3.89
N ASP A 6 10.43 23.24 2.56
CA ASP A 6 11.75 23.04 1.94
C ASP A 6 12.78 24.05 2.46
N ALA A 7 12.41 25.33 2.50
CA ALA A 7 13.26 26.38 3.03
C ALA A 7 13.57 26.15 4.52
N ALA A 8 12.58 25.76 5.32
CA ALA A 8 12.76 25.43 6.73
C ALA A 8 13.74 24.26 6.91
N LEU A 9 13.56 23.17 6.16
CA LEU A 9 14.46 22.01 6.21
C LEU A 9 15.90 22.41 5.83
N HIS A 10 16.06 23.23 4.79
CA HIS A 10 17.37 23.72 4.37
C HIS A 10 18.06 24.53 5.48
N ILE A 11 17.32 25.45 6.11
CA ILE A 11 17.83 26.24 7.23
C ILE A 11 18.21 25.34 8.41
N CYS A 12 17.36 24.37 8.79
CA CYS A 12 17.65 23.42 9.87
C CYS A 12 18.95 22.63 9.62
N LYS A 13 19.19 22.19 8.37
CA LYS A 13 20.40 21.46 7.97
C LYS A 13 21.68 22.32 8.02
N ILE A 14 21.55 23.65 7.88
CA ILE A 14 22.68 24.58 8.04
C ILE A 14 22.96 24.84 9.53
N LEU A 15 21.91 25.02 10.34
CA LEU A 15 22.03 25.50 11.71
C LEU A 15 22.36 24.40 12.73
N THR A 16 21.94 23.16 12.47
CA THR A 16 22.04 22.07 13.44
C THR A 16 22.55 20.78 12.80
N PRO A 17 23.34 19.97 13.52
CA PRO A 17 23.57 18.59 13.14
C PRO A 17 22.25 17.82 13.04
N LEU A 18 22.28 16.69 12.32
CA LEU A 18 21.15 15.79 12.22
C LEU A 18 20.62 15.41 13.62
N ASN A 19 19.31 15.53 13.79
CA ASN A 19 18.61 15.28 15.05
C ASN A 19 17.17 14.82 14.77
N ASP A 20 16.45 14.42 15.83
CA ASP A 20 15.11 13.85 15.75
C ASP A 20 14.09 14.79 15.06
N LEU A 21 14.17 16.10 15.32
CA LEU A 21 13.26 17.08 14.73
C LEU A 21 13.48 17.24 13.23
N THR A 22 14.74 17.18 12.78
CA THR A 22 15.07 17.23 11.34
C THR A 22 14.50 16.01 10.61
N ILE A 23 14.57 14.81 11.21
CA ILE A 23 13.97 13.60 10.64
C ILE A 23 12.45 13.70 10.59
N TRP A 24 11.83 14.20 11.67
CA TRP A 24 10.39 14.39 11.71
C TRP A 24 9.94 15.39 10.63
N LEU A 25 10.59 16.56 10.54
CA LEU A 25 10.31 17.54 9.50
C LEU A 25 10.46 16.94 8.09
N LEU A 26 11.53 16.17 7.85
CA LEU A 26 11.75 15.51 6.57
C LEU A 26 10.63 14.52 6.21
N HIS A 27 10.12 13.77 7.20
CA HIS A 27 8.97 12.87 7.03
C HIS A 27 7.70 13.64 6.69
N GLU A 28 7.36 14.69 7.45
CA GLU A 28 6.15 15.48 7.18
C GLU A 28 6.17 16.11 5.79
N ILE A 29 7.35 16.58 5.36
CA ILE A 29 7.47 17.13 4.02
C ILE A 29 7.43 16.03 2.94
N LEU A 30 7.86 14.80 3.23
CA LEU A 30 7.65 13.67 2.32
C LEU A 30 6.15 13.42 2.09
N LEU A 31 5.35 13.38 3.16
CA LEU A 31 3.88 13.25 3.05
C LEU A 31 3.26 14.43 2.29
N LEU A 32 3.72 15.66 2.55
CA LEU A 32 3.23 16.83 1.83
C LEU A 32 3.63 16.83 0.35
N SER A 33 4.85 16.37 0.03
CA SER A 33 5.33 16.21 -1.34
C SER A 33 4.46 15.22 -2.11
N ASP A 34 4.05 14.14 -1.45
CA ASP A 34 3.16 13.12 -1.99
C ASP A 34 1.80 13.70 -2.40
N ILE A 35 1.20 14.48 -1.51
CA ILE A 35 -0.07 15.17 -1.76
C ILE A 35 0.04 16.16 -2.93
N VAL A 36 1.16 16.87 -3.06
CA VAL A 36 1.33 17.94 -4.06
C VAL A 36 1.74 17.41 -5.43
N HIS A 37 2.65 16.45 -5.48
CA HIS A 37 3.23 15.96 -6.73
C HIS A 37 2.65 14.62 -7.20
N GLY A 38 1.88 13.94 -6.34
CA GLY A 38 1.41 12.59 -6.57
C GLY A 38 2.47 11.53 -6.28
N ASP A 39 2.00 10.32 -6.03
CA ASP A 39 2.81 9.22 -5.51
C ASP A 39 3.86 8.69 -6.50
N SER A 40 3.62 8.89 -7.80
CA SER A 40 4.55 8.50 -8.87
C SER A 40 5.73 9.47 -9.05
N SER A 41 5.72 10.61 -8.33
CA SER A 41 6.71 11.67 -8.51
C SER A 41 8.14 11.22 -8.13
N PRO A 42 9.13 11.49 -8.99
CA PRO A 42 10.54 11.31 -8.64
C PRO A 42 10.96 12.09 -7.38
N ALA A 43 10.29 13.21 -7.09
CA ALA A 43 10.56 14.03 -5.91
C ALA A 43 10.28 13.26 -4.61
N CYS A 44 9.13 12.57 -4.53
CA CYS A 44 8.75 11.76 -3.37
C CYS A 44 9.77 10.63 -3.15
N TRP A 45 10.17 9.93 -4.21
CA TRP A 45 11.16 8.85 -4.10
C TRP A 45 12.56 9.33 -3.68
N LYS A 46 13.01 10.48 -4.21
CA LYS A 46 14.29 11.08 -3.81
C LYS A 46 14.28 11.45 -2.32
N ARG A 47 13.17 12.04 -1.87
CA ARG A 47 12.97 12.50 -0.50
C ARG A 47 12.85 11.33 0.49
N LEU A 48 12.22 10.22 0.09
CA LEU A 48 12.29 8.96 0.85
C LEU A 48 13.73 8.44 0.96
N GLY A 49 14.54 8.57 -0.10
CA GLY A 49 15.97 8.26 -0.07
C GLY A 49 16.73 9.08 0.98
N GLU A 50 16.48 10.38 1.03
CA GLU A 50 17.03 11.27 2.06
C GLU A 50 16.58 10.85 3.46
N LEU A 51 15.28 10.59 3.65
CA LEU A 51 14.72 10.15 4.93
C LEU A 51 15.35 8.85 5.43
N SER A 52 15.50 7.86 4.54
CA SER A 52 16.14 6.58 4.88
C SER A 52 17.59 6.79 5.32
N THR A 53 18.34 7.64 4.61
CA THR A 53 19.74 7.96 4.92
C THR A 53 19.84 8.60 6.31
N ASP A 54 19.00 9.58 6.60
CA ASP A 54 19.00 10.31 7.86
C ASP A 54 18.57 9.38 9.04
N ILE A 55 17.60 8.47 8.83
CA ILE A 55 17.21 7.45 9.82
C ILE A 55 18.37 6.51 10.17
N PHE A 56 19.14 6.07 9.17
CA PHE A 56 20.30 5.21 9.41
C PHE A 56 21.44 5.98 10.10
N ALA A 57 21.70 7.22 9.66
CA ALA A 57 22.75 8.06 10.22
C ALA A 57 22.51 8.42 11.69
N LEU A 58 21.27 8.73 12.08
CA LEU A 58 20.93 9.03 13.48
C LEU A 58 20.72 7.77 14.33
N GLY A 59 20.55 6.60 13.70
CA GLY A 59 20.45 5.32 14.40
C GLY A 59 19.04 4.94 14.87
N LEU A 60 17.98 5.55 14.34
CA LEU A 60 16.57 5.29 14.73
C LEU A 60 16.13 3.84 14.52
N HIS A 61 16.84 3.12 13.66
CA HIS A 61 16.61 1.71 13.35
C HIS A 61 17.21 0.74 14.39
N ARG A 62 17.96 1.23 15.39
CA ARG A 62 18.69 0.43 16.38
C ARG A 62 18.28 0.73 17.81
N ASP A 63 17.35 -0.06 18.33
CA ASP A 63 17.01 -0.01 19.75
C ASP A 63 18.14 -0.55 20.63
N SER A 64 18.83 -1.61 20.19
CA SER A 64 19.86 -2.30 20.98
C SER A 64 21.07 -1.43 21.31
N LYS A 65 21.34 -0.42 20.49
CA LYS A 65 22.48 0.50 20.62
C LYS A 65 22.11 1.82 21.29
N THR A 66 20.85 2.00 21.68
CA THR A 66 20.44 3.27 22.29
C THR A 66 20.94 3.35 23.73
N SER A 67 21.57 4.48 24.09
CA SER A 67 22.06 4.72 25.45
C SER A 67 20.93 4.64 26.48
N SER A 68 21.23 4.12 27.67
CA SER A 68 20.32 4.14 28.82
C SER A 68 19.89 5.54 29.25
N ASP A 69 20.64 6.56 28.83
CA ASP A 69 20.41 7.96 29.23
C ASP A 69 19.34 8.66 28.37
N VAL A 70 18.84 8.01 27.31
CA VAL A 70 17.79 8.58 26.46
C VAL A 70 16.44 8.49 27.18
N PRO A 71 15.72 9.61 27.35
CA PRO A 71 14.40 9.59 27.99
C PRO A 71 13.42 8.68 27.25
N GLU A 72 12.56 8.00 28.00
CA GLU A 72 11.61 7.02 27.48
C GLU A 72 10.67 7.60 26.40
N PHE A 73 10.20 8.83 26.58
CA PHE A 73 9.35 9.49 25.57
C PHE A 73 10.07 9.63 24.22
N LEU A 74 11.37 9.92 24.24
CA LEU A 74 12.17 10.10 23.02
C LEU A 74 12.45 8.75 22.36
N LEU A 75 12.67 7.70 23.15
CA LEU A 75 12.77 6.32 22.64
C LEU A 75 11.50 5.90 21.92
N GLU A 76 10.34 6.09 22.54
CA GLU A 76 9.05 5.77 21.91
C GLU A 76 8.78 6.62 20.67
N SER A 77 9.13 7.92 20.71
CA SER A 77 8.99 8.81 19.55
C SER A 77 9.84 8.32 18.37
N ARG A 78 11.08 7.88 18.63
CA ARG A 78 11.97 7.29 17.61
C ARG A 78 11.41 6.00 17.03
N ARG A 79 10.87 5.11 17.87
CA ARG A 79 10.22 3.87 17.43
C ARG A 79 9.04 4.16 16.50
N ARG A 80 8.17 5.09 16.88
CA ARG A 80 7.04 5.53 16.06
C ARG A 80 7.49 6.10 14.72
N GLN A 81 8.51 6.95 14.74
CA GLN A 81 9.07 7.57 13.55
C GLN A 81 9.69 6.54 12.59
N PHE A 82 10.45 5.59 13.13
CA PHE A 82 11.02 4.49 12.34
C PHE A 82 9.91 3.62 11.75
N ALA A 83 8.93 3.21 12.56
CA ALA A 83 7.81 2.36 12.12
C ALA A 83 7.01 3.02 10.98
N ALA A 84 6.72 4.32 11.09
CA ALA A 84 6.02 5.07 10.07
C ALA A 84 6.84 5.18 8.77
N ALA A 85 8.12 5.55 8.88
CA ALA A 85 9.01 5.63 7.71
C ALA A 85 9.22 4.26 7.04
N TYR A 86 9.31 3.19 7.83
CA TYR A 86 9.45 1.83 7.36
C TYR A 86 8.20 1.39 6.58
N GLN A 87 6.98 1.66 7.07
CA GLN A 87 5.77 1.36 6.30
C GLN A 87 5.69 2.18 5.02
N LEU A 88 6.03 3.47 5.06
CA LEU A 88 6.00 4.34 3.89
C LEU A 88 6.97 3.86 2.80
N ASP A 89 8.18 3.47 3.20
CA ASP A 89 9.18 2.85 2.32
C ASP A 89 8.60 1.65 1.56
N LYS A 90 7.92 0.72 2.25
CA LYS A 90 7.36 -0.50 1.64
C LYS A 90 6.19 -0.17 0.72
N SER A 91 5.38 0.81 1.10
CA SER A 91 4.22 1.22 0.32
C SER A 91 4.66 1.86 -0.99
N ILE A 92 5.62 2.79 -0.93
CA ILE A 92 6.17 3.44 -2.12
C ILE A 92 6.98 2.45 -2.97
N ALA A 93 7.79 1.57 -2.35
CA ALA A 93 8.51 0.51 -3.07
C ALA A 93 7.55 -0.40 -3.85
N THR A 94 6.44 -0.80 -3.23
CA THR A 94 5.42 -1.65 -3.86
C THR A 94 4.60 -0.92 -4.93
N PHE A 95 4.45 0.39 -4.86
CA PHE A 95 3.80 1.15 -5.92
C PHE A 95 4.77 1.48 -7.07
N LEU A 96 6.03 1.71 -6.70
CA LEU A 96 7.22 2.06 -7.48
C LEU A 96 7.80 1.01 -8.41
N GLY A 97 8.02 -0.16 -7.86
CA GLY A 97 8.79 -1.21 -8.51
C GLY A 97 10.21 -1.16 -8.19
N ARG A 98 10.44 -0.63 -7.00
CA ARG A 98 11.74 -0.23 -6.57
C ARG A 98 12.04 -1.06 -5.34
N PRO A 99 13.29 -1.52 -5.20
CA PRO A 99 13.71 -2.13 -3.96
C PRO A 99 13.42 -1.20 -2.77
N PRO A 100 12.89 -1.74 -1.64
CA PRO A 100 12.81 -1.00 -0.39
C PRO A 100 14.17 -0.45 0.02
N ARG A 101 14.17 0.75 0.61
CA ARG A 101 15.40 1.43 1.06
C ARG A 101 15.73 1.14 2.52
N ILE A 102 14.77 0.66 3.30
CA ILE A 102 14.94 0.38 4.74
C ILE A 102 14.74 -1.12 5.00
N PRO A 103 15.62 -2.02 4.57
CA PRO A 103 15.40 -3.45 4.76
C PRO A 103 15.47 -3.83 6.25
N TRP A 104 14.61 -4.76 6.68
CA TRP A 104 14.54 -5.20 8.09
C TRP A 104 15.86 -5.77 8.61
N ARG A 105 16.65 -6.40 7.74
CA ARG A 105 17.92 -7.08 8.09
C ARG A 105 18.94 -6.20 8.81
N TYR A 106 18.85 -4.88 8.65
CA TYR A 106 19.74 -3.94 9.33
C TYR A 106 19.12 -3.31 10.59
N ALA A 107 17.85 -3.55 10.88
CA ALA A 107 17.11 -2.94 11.98
C ALA A 107 16.83 -3.92 13.14
N ASP A 108 16.71 -3.39 14.35
CA ASP A 108 16.24 -4.12 15.54
C ASP A 108 15.26 -3.28 16.38
N CYS A 109 14.67 -2.24 15.78
CA CYS A 109 13.66 -1.38 16.39
C CYS A 109 12.48 -2.22 16.91
N ARG A 110 12.13 -2.03 18.19
CA ARG A 110 10.96 -2.70 18.77
C ARG A 110 9.66 -2.09 18.26
N MET A 111 8.57 -2.86 18.38
CA MET A 111 7.22 -2.38 18.11
C MET A 111 6.92 -1.17 19.02
N PRO A 112 6.45 -0.02 18.47
CA PRO A 112 6.09 1.15 19.28
C PRO A 112 4.94 0.83 20.23
N LEU A 113 4.88 1.41 21.42
CA LEU A 113 3.79 1.16 22.37
C LEU A 113 2.49 1.85 21.95
N ASP A 114 1.37 1.20 22.24
CA ASP A 114 0.03 1.75 22.01
C ASP A 114 -0.39 2.68 23.16
N ILE A 115 0.17 3.88 23.18
CA ILE A 115 -0.10 4.95 24.16
C ILE A 115 -0.40 6.28 23.46
N SER A 116 -1.10 7.20 24.13
CA SER A 116 -1.50 8.46 23.49
C SER A 116 -0.31 9.42 23.34
N ASP A 117 -0.46 10.46 22.51
CA ASP A 117 0.58 11.48 22.37
C ASP A 117 0.71 12.30 23.67
N GLU A 118 -0.39 12.50 24.40
CA GLU A 118 -0.42 13.17 25.71
C GLU A 118 0.31 12.36 26.77
N ALA A 119 0.20 11.02 26.71
CA ALA A 119 0.94 10.12 27.59
C ALA A 119 2.45 10.18 27.35
N LEU A 120 2.89 10.46 26.13
CA LEU A 120 4.30 10.71 25.82
C LEU A 120 4.78 12.09 26.29
N ALA A 121 3.91 13.10 26.24
CA ALA A 121 4.26 14.49 26.50
C ALA A 121 4.25 14.89 27.99
N THR A 122 3.76 14.03 28.88
CA THR A 122 3.58 14.35 30.30
C THR A 122 4.67 13.73 31.18
N ASP A 123 5.06 14.43 32.24
CA ASP A 123 6.03 13.95 33.25
C ASP A 123 5.53 12.72 34.05
N ASN A 124 4.26 12.35 33.91
CA ASN A 124 3.63 11.17 34.52
C ASN A 124 3.77 9.91 33.65
N THR A 125 4.88 9.76 32.94
CA THR A 125 5.18 8.61 32.07
C THR A 125 4.92 7.27 32.78
N VAL A 126 5.36 7.14 34.04
CA VAL A 126 5.30 5.92 34.84
C VAL A 126 3.91 5.25 34.88
N LEU A 127 2.82 6.02 34.88
CA LEU A 127 1.45 5.46 34.91
C LEU A 127 1.02 4.89 33.55
N ASN A 128 1.43 5.50 32.45
CA ASN A 128 1.01 5.11 31.10
C ASN A 128 1.87 4.00 30.50
N TYR A 129 3.08 3.78 31.04
CA TYR A 129 3.93 2.62 30.74
C TYR A 129 3.67 1.43 31.68
N SER A 130 2.69 1.53 32.61
CA SER A 130 2.33 0.44 33.50
C SER A 130 1.69 -0.74 32.75
N HIS A 131 1.91 -1.95 33.27
CA HIS A 131 1.22 -3.18 32.83
C HIS A 131 -0.31 -3.11 32.95
N ASP A 132 -0.83 -2.17 33.74
CA ASP A 132 -2.27 -1.95 33.88
C ASP A 132 -2.89 -1.26 32.65
N TYR A 133 -2.10 -0.49 31.90
CA TYR A 133 -2.56 0.25 30.72
C TYR A 133 -2.27 -0.49 29.41
N ILE A 134 -1.13 -1.20 29.37
CA ILE A 134 -0.62 -1.90 28.19
C ILE A 134 -0.59 -3.42 28.42
N ASP A 135 -0.99 -4.19 27.42
CA ASP A 135 -0.87 -5.65 27.44
C ASP A 135 0.57 -6.15 27.14
N GLU A 136 0.78 -7.46 27.23
CA GLU A 136 2.08 -8.09 26.99
C GLU A 136 2.59 -7.89 25.55
N ASN A 137 1.69 -7.61 24.61
CA ASN A 137 2.01 -7.37 23.21
C ASN A 137 2.22 -5.88 22.91
N GLY A 138 2.02 -4.98 23.89
CA GLY A 138 2.17 -3.55 23.72
C GLY A 138 0.90 -2.80 23.28
N TRP A 139 -0.28 -3.44 23.30
CA TRP A 139 -1.57 -2.82 22.96
C TRP A 139 -2.25 -2.18 24.18
N SER A 140 -3.06 -1.14 23.96
CA SER A 140 -3.86 -0.56 25.03
C SER A 140 -4.95 -1.54 25.48
N ARG A 141 -5.12 -1.70 26.80
CA ARG A 141 -6.18 -2.53 27.38
C ARG A 141 -7.56 -1.87 27.37
N ASN A 142 -7.63 -0.57 27.08
CA ASN A 142 -8.83 0.25 27.25
C ASN A 142 -9.73 0.33 26.01
N GLY A 143 -9.46 -0.44 24.95
CA GLY A 143 -10.28 -0.41 23.74
C GLY A 143 -10.22 0.91 22.97
N VAL A 144 -9.20 1.73 23.23
CA VAL A 144 -9.05 3.05 22.61
C VAL A 144 -8.37 2.94 21.25
N VAL A 145 -8.71 3.89 20.38
CA VAL A 145 -8.08 4.03 19.05
C VAL A 145 -7.33 5.34 19.01
N GLN A 146 -6.02 5.26 18.78
CA GLN A 146 -5.10 6.39 18.83
C GLN A 146 -4.05 6.27 17.71
N ARG A 147 -3.26 7.32 17.50
CA ARG A 147 -2.28 7.36 16.40
C ARG A 147 -1.27 6.22 16.46
N SER A 148 -0.78 5.89 17.66
CA SER A 148 0.11 4.76 17.89
C SER A 148 -0.49 3.43 17.47
N SER A 149 -1.81 3.24 17.66
CA SER A 149 -2.50 2.00 17.26
C SER A 149 -2.35 1.78 15.76
N TRP A 150 -2.55 2.84 14.97
CA TRP A 150 -2.43 2.77 13.51
C TRP A 150 -0.99 2.63 13.03
N ILE A 151 -0.03 3.28 13.71
CA ILE A 151 1.40 3.10 13.41
C ILE A 151 1.79 1.63 13.62
N ARG A 152 1.35 1.02 14.74
CA ARG A 152 1.61 -0.40 15.04
C ARG A 152 1.00 -1.33 14.00
N VAL A 153 -0.30 -1.18 13.69
CA VAL A 153 -0.98 -2.01 12.68
C VAL A 153 -0.26 -1.93 11.33
N ARG A 154 0.03 -0.71 10.86
CA ARG A 154 0.73 -0.47 9.60
C ARG A 154 2.13 -1.06 9.59
N PHE A 155 2.84 -0.96 10.69
CA PHE A 155 4.18 -1.52 10.82
C PHE A 155 4.15 -3.05 10.75
N ILE A 156 3.25 -3.72 11.49
CA ILE A 156 3.06 -5.18 11.43
C ILE A 156 2.77 -5.64 9.99
N VAL A 157 1.84 -4.98 9.29
CA VAL A 157 1.52 -5.33 7.90
C VAL A 157 2.74 -5.14 6.99
N SER A 158 3.52 -4.08 7.22
CA SER A 158 4.69 -3.76 6.40
C SER A 158 5.89 -4.69 6.60
N THR A 159 6.04 -5.35 7.74
CA THR A 159 7.12 -6.33 7.92
C THR A 159 6.91 -7.54 7.01
N PHE A 160 5.67 -8.01 6.86
CA PHE A 160 5.35 -9.04 5.87
C PHE A 160 5.56 -8.54 4.44
N ARG A 161 5.23 -7.27 4.16
CA ARG A 161 5.51 -6.67 2.85
C ARG A 161 7.00 -6.71 2.50
N ASP A 162 7.87 -6.43 3.47
CA ASP A 162 9.32 -6.47 3.27
C ASP A 162 9.80 -7.89 2.92
N GLU A 163 9.33 -8.91 3.64
CA GLU A 163 9.63 -10.31 3.33
C GLU A 163 9.15 -10.70 1.92
N ILE A 164 7.94 -10.29 1.53
CA ILE A 164 7.38 -10.56 0.20
C ILE A 164 8.25 -9.92 -0.89
N LEU A 165 8.62 -8.65 -0.72
CA LEU A 165 9.44 -7.91 -1.67
C LEU A 165 10.82 -8.55 -1.80
N GLU A 166 11.41 -9.04 -0.71
CA GLU A 166 12.68 -9.76 -0.77
C GLU A 166 12.59 -11.08 -1.56
N VAL A 167 11.51 -11.84 -1.37
CA VAL A 167 11.29 -13.08 -2.14
C VAL A 167 11.04 -12.77 -3.62
N SER A 168 10.35 -11.67 -3.95
CA SER A 168 10.07 -11.30 -5.35
C SER A 168 11.30 -10.98 -6.21
N LEU A 169 12.46 -10.76 -5.59
CA LEU A 169 13.73 -10.53 -6.28
C LEU A 169 14.41 -11.83 -6.72
N GLN A 170 13.92 -12.98 -6.26
CA GLN A 170 14.52 -14.28 -6.49
C GLN A 170 13.68 -15.09 -7.47
N ASN A 171 14.34 -15.93 -8.26
CA ASN A 171 13.63 -16.87 -9.13
C ASN A 171 12.78 -17.82 -8.29
N MET A 172 11.56 -18.11 -8.75
CA MET A 172 10.67 -19.02 -8.04
C MET A 172 11.23 -20.45 -7.98
N THR A 173 11.45 -20.95 -6.76
CA THR A 173 11.77 -22.35 -6.46
C THR A 173 10.72 -22.95 -5.52
N PRO A 174 10.63 -24.29 -5.39
CA PRO A 174 9.71 -24.92 -4.44
C PRO A 174 9.92 -24.44 -2.99
N GLU A 175 11.16 -24.11 -2.61
CA GLU A 175 11.48 -23.54 -1.30
C GLU A 175 10.91 -22.13 -1.14
N MET A 176 11.00 -21.30 -2.19
CA MET A 176 10.41 -19.94 -2.18
C MET A 176 8.89 -20.00 -2.14
N GLU A 177 8.26 -20.94 -2.84
CA GLU A 177 6.81 -21.15 -2.76
C GLU A 177 6.38 -21.54 -1.33
N ASN A 178 7.13 -22.44 -0.68
CA ASN A 178 6.88 -22.81 0.72
C ASN A 178 7.12 -21.63 1.68
N MET A 179 8.13 -20.80 1.42
CA MET A 179 8.35 -19.56 2.18
C MET A 179 7.17 -18.61 2.03
N LEU A 180 6.66 -18.41 0.82
CA LEU A 180 5.49 -17.56 0.55
C LEU A 180 4.23 -18.06 1.26
N LYS A 181 3.98 -19.37 1.26
CA LYS A 181 2.88 -19.97 2.03
C LYS A 181 3.03 -19.74 3.54
N SER A 182 4.26 -19.86 4.05
CA SER A 182 4.57 -19.54 5.46
C SER A 182 4.35 -18.07 5.79
N ILE A 183 4.75 -17.15 4.90
CA ILE A 183 4.49 -15.71 5.05
C ILE A 183 2.98 -15.44 5.08
N SER A 184 2.20 -16.02 4.15
CA SER A 184 0.74 -15.87 4.11
C SER A 184 0.10 -16.33 5.41
N GLN A 185 0.44 -17.53 5.91
CA GLN A 185 -0.08 -18.05 7.18
C GLN A 185 0.25 -17.13 8.36
N ARG A 186 1.50 -16.66 8.49
CA ARG A 186 1.88 -15.74 9.57
C ARG A 186 1.20 -14.38 9.46
N CYS A 187 1.00 -13.89 8.23
CA CYS A 187 0.29 -12.63 7.97
C CYS A 187 -1.16 -12.71 8.43
N HIS A 188 -1.87 -13.81 8.13
CA HIS A 188 -3.23 -14.06 8.62
C HIS A 188 -3.29 -14.15 10.14
N LEU A 189 -2.39 -14.94 10.76
CA LEU A 189 -2.33 -15.05 12.23
C LEU A 189 -2.07 -13.70 12.90
N ALA A 190 -1.17 -12.88 12.34
CA ALA A 190 -0.89 -11.55 12.84
C ALA A 190 -2.11 -10.63 12.74
N TRP A 191 -2.81 -10.64 11.61
CA TRP A 191 -4.06 -9.88 11.44
C TRP A 191 -5.15 -10.34 12.41
N ASP A 192 -5.32 -11.65 12.58
CA ASP A 192 -6.33 -12.23 13.46
C ASP A 192 -6.03 -12.00 14.95
N SER A 193 -4.76 -11.80 15.30
CA SER A 193 -4.32 -11.46 16.65
C SER A 193 -4.50 -9.98 17.01
N LEU A 194 -4.80 -9.11 16.03
CA LEU A 194 -5.05 -7.69 16.31
C LEU A 194 -6.29 -7.52 17.20
N PRO A 195 -6.30 -6.51 18.10
CA PRO A 195 -7.49 -6.15 18.84
C PRO A 195 -8.71 -5.97 17.93
N ASN A 196 -9.87 -6.51 18.33
CA ASN A 196 -11.06 -6.53 17.49
C ASN A 196 -11.53 -5.13 17.07
N TRP A 197 -11.37 -4.12 17.91
CA TRP A 197 -11.70 -2.71 17.61
C TRP A 197 -10.75 -2.06 16.59
N LEU A 198 -9.64 -2.70 16.22
CA LEU A 198 -8.72 -2.25 15.16
C LEU A 198 -8.90 -3.00 13.84
N ARG A 199 -9.68 -4.10 13.83
CA ARG A 199 -9.91 -4.90 12.63
C ARG A 199 -11.13 -4.39 11.87
N TYR A 200 -10.95 -4.14 10.58
CA TYR A 200 -12.04 -3.73 9.71
C TYR A 200 -13.19 -4.74 9.71
N SER A 201 -14.40 -4.22 9.80
CA SER A 201 -15.64 -4.93 9.52
C SER A 201 -16.57 -3.97 8.78
N PRO A 202 -17.38 -4.42 7.80
CA PRO A 202 -18.32 -3.53 7.11
C PRO A 202 -19.28 -2.80 8.05
N GLN A 203 -19.57 -3.37 9.22
CA GLN A 203 -20.44 -2.79 10.24
C GLN A 203 -19.82 -1.54 10.91
N CYS A 204 -18.52 -1.26 10.75
CA CYS A 204 -17.90 -0.09 11.37
C CYS A 204 -18.53 1.23 10.89
N TRP A 205 -19.03 1.25 9.66
CA TRP A 205 -19.73 2.40 9.07
C TRP A 205 -21.09 2.68 9.74
N ASP A 206 -21.70 1.67 10.37
CA ASP A 206 -23.01 1.77 11.04
C ASP A 206 -22.89 2.04 12.55
N GLN A 207 -21.69 1.95 13.12
CA GLN A 207 -21.45 1.95 14.58
C GLN A 207 -21.23 3.35 15.19
N ASN A 208 -21.60 4.43 14.49
CA ASN A 208 -21.34 5.83 14.91
C ASN A 208 -19.86 6.10 15.24
N LEU A 209 -18.94 5.35 14.65
CA LEU A 209 -17.51 5.59 14.79
C LEU A 209 -17.09 6.85 14.02
N HIS A 210 -16.02 7.51 14.46
CA HIS A 210 -15.48 8.64 13.73
C HIS A 210 -15.01 8.18 12.34
N VAL A 211 -15.37 8.92 11.30
CA VAL A 211 -15.06 8.57 9.90
C VAL A 211 -13.57 8.25 9.66
N GLY A 212 -12.67 9.02 10.26
CA GLY A 212 -11.24 8.79 10.17
C GLY A 212 -10.80 7.43 10.75
N VAL A 213 -11.51 6.91 11.75
CA VAL A 213 -11.25 5.57 12.32
C VAL A 213 -11.65 4.50 11.31
N CYS A 214 -12.86 4.59 10.74
CA CYS A 214 -13.33 3.63 9.73
C CYS A 214 -12.41 3.61 8.50
N LEU A 215 -11.91 4.78 8.08
CA LEU A 215 -10.92 4.90 7.01
C LEU A 215 -9.60 4.20 7.33
N MET A 216 -9.06 4.41 8.54
CA MET A 216 -7.82 3.73 8.92
C MET A 216 -8.00 2.22 9.01
N MET A 217 -9.16 1.74 9.48
CA MET A 217 -9.48 0.31 9.51
C MET A 217 -9.51 -0.28 8.10
N ILE A 218 -10.27 0.31 7.18
CA ILE A 218 -10.43 -0.23 5.82
C ILE A 218 -9.13 -0.15 5.01
N ILE A 219 -8.33 0.92 5.15
CA ILE A 219 -7.03 1.05 4.49
C ILE A 219 -6.04 0.02 5.06
N SER A 220 -6.02 -0.20 6.38
CA SER A 220 -5.18 -1.22 7.00
C SER A 220 -5.57 -2.62 6.52
N TYR A 221 -6.87 -2.89 6.37
CA TYR A 221 -7.38 -4.16 5.86
C TYR A 221 -7.01 -4.37 4.39
N LEU A 222 -7.11 -3.34 3.54
CA LEU A 222 -6.64 -3.39 2.16
C LEU A 222 -5.13 -3.68 2.08
N ALA A 223 -4.32 -3.02 2.92
CA ALA A 223 -2.87 -3.26 2.96
C ALA A 223 -2.54 -4.72 3.33
N TYR A 224 -3.29 -5.28 4.29
CA TYR A 224 -3.20 -6.69 4.67
C TYR A 224 -3.61 -7.64 3.53
N LEU A 225 -4.79 -7.43 2.92
CA LEU A 225 -5.25 -8.26 1.79
C LEU A 225 -4.27 -8.19 0.62
N TYR A 226 -3.67 -7.02 0.40
CA TYR A 226 -2.71 -6.86 -0.69
C TYR A 226 -1.41 -7.64 -0.46
N ASN A 227 -1.01 -7.91 0.79
CA ASN A 227 0.09 -8.85 1.04
C ASN A 227 -0.26 -10.24 0.52
N ASP A 228 -1.46 -10.74 0.80
CA ASP A 228 -1.89 -12.05 0.30
C ASP A 228 -2.06 -12.05 -1.22
N PHE A 229 -2.60 -10.98 -1.82
CA PHE A 229 -2.62 -10.81 -3.28
C PHE A 229 -1.23 -10.93 -3.91
N LEU A 230 -0.22 -10.24 -3.36
CA LEU A 230 1.16 -10.32 -3.87
C LEU A 230 1.73 -11.73 -3.73
N ILE A 231 1.48 -12.40 -2.61
CA ILE A 231 1.90 -13.78 -2.37
C ILE A 231 1.27 -14.73 -3.39
N GLN A 232 -0.06 -14.69 -3.54
CA GLN A 232 -0.76 -15.56 -4.49
C GLN A 232 -0.35 -15.25 -5.93
N ARG A 233 -0.04 -14.00 -6.24
CA ARG A 233 0.48 -13.57 -7.53
C ARG A 233 1.87 -14.15 -7.80
N LEU A 234 2.77 -14.08 -6.83
CA LEU A 234 4.09 -14.70 -6.91
C LEU A 234 3.96 -16.20 -7.16
N ILE A 235 3.14 -16.90 -6.36
CA ILE A 235 2.91 -18.35 -6.47
C ILE A 235 2.33 -18.73 -7.84
N ALA A 236 1.37 -17.97 -8.36
CA ALA A 236 0.81 -18.22 -9.70
C ALA A 236 1.87 -18.10 -10.80
N GLY A 237 2.84 -17.20 -10.61
CA GLY A 237 3.95 -16.99 -11.53
C GLY A 237 3.53 -16.47 -12.90
N LYS A 238 4.52 -16.25 -13.78
CA LYS A 238 4.32 -15.70 -15.13
C LYS A 238 3.53 -16.62 -16.05
N ASN A 239 3.64 -17.93 -15.84
CA ASN A 239 3.02 -18.94 -16.69
C ASN A 239 1.52 -19.10 -16.44
N ASN A 240 1.00 -18.54 -15.35
CA ASN A 240 -0.43 -18.50 -15.08
C ASN A 240 -0.91 -17.06 -14.83
N PRO A 241 -0.97 -16.21 -15.89
CA PRO A 241 -1.36 -14.80 -15.75
C PRO A 241 -2.81 -14.62 -15.26
N ARG A 242 -3.63 -15.67 -15.35
CA ARG A 242 -5.05 -15.72 -14.95
C ARG A 242 -5.23 -15.95 -13.45
N GLY A 243 -4.19 -16.41 -12.77
CA GLY A 243 -4.20 -16.73 -11.36
C GLY A 243 -4.79 -18.10 -11.04
N ASN A 244 -4.69 -18.44 -9.77
CA ASN A 244 -5.36 -19.60 -9.16
C ASN A 244 -6.62 -19.12 -8.42
N THR A 245 -7.38 -20.07 -7.88
CA THR A 245 -8.61 -19.78 -7.10
C THR A 245 -8.36 -18.80 -5.96
N ALA A 246 -7.27 -18.97 -5.21
CA ALA A 246 -6.91 -18.09 -4.09
C ALA A 246 -6.65 -16.64 -4.55
N LEU A 247 -5.90 -16.46 -5.64
CA LEU A 247 -5.58 -15.15 -6.20
C LEU A 247 -6.84 -14.44 -6.73
N LEU A 248 -7.77 -15.16 -7.36
CA LEU A 248 -9.05 -14.60 -7.80
C LEU A 248 -9.94 -14.24 -6.60
N SER A 249 -9.94 -15.05 -5.54
CA SER A 249 -10.69 -14.78 -4.31
C SER A 249 -10.23 -13.49 -3.65
N VAL A 250 -8.93 -13.39 -3.32
CA VAL A 250 -8.39 -12.19 -2.67
C VAL A 250 -8.53 -10.93 -3.55
N SER A 251 -8.44 -11.08 -4.88
CA SER A 251 -8.71 -9.97 -5.81
C SER A 251 -10.16 -9.49 -5.72
N ALA A 252 -11.13 -10.41 -5.62
CA ALA A 252 -12.53 -10.05 -5.47
C ALA A 252 -12.80 -9.38 -4.11
N ASP A 253 -12.15 -9.84 -3.05
CA ASP A 253 -12.26 -9.24 -1.71
C ASP A 253 -11.68 -7.82 -1.67
N ILE A 254 -10.50 -7.61 -2.28
CA ILE A 254 -9.89 -6.28 -2.44
C ILE A 254 -10.84 -5.36 -3.23
N LEU A 255 -11.33 -5.83 -4.39
CA LEU A 255 -12.24 -5.06 -5.21
C LEU A 255 -13.49 -4.64 -4.43
N SER A 256 -14.15 -5.59 -3.77
CA SER A 256 -15.34 -5.31 -2.94
C SER A 256 -15.05 -4.31 -1.81
N THR A 257 -13.87 -4.41 -1.20
CA THR A 257 -13.45 -3.50 -0.13
C THR A 257 -13.20 -2.09 -0.66
N VAL A 258 -12.53 -1.95 -1.80
CA VAL A 258 -12.33 -0.64 -2.48
C VAL A 258 -13.66 -0.02 -2.90
N LEU A 259 -14.61 -0.83 -3.37
CA LEU A 259 -15.96 -0.34 -3.71
C LEU A 259 -16.70 0.17 -2.46
N THR A 260 -16.58 -0.54 -1.35
CA THR A 260 -17.17 -0.12 -0.06
C THR A 260 -16.62 1.23 0.38
N LEU A 261 -15.31 1.44 0.26
CA LEU A 261 -14.69 2.75 0.50
C LEU A 261 -15.26 3.83 -0.43
N GLY A 262 -15.42 3.51 -1.72
CA GLY A 262 -15.93 4.44 -2.72
C GLY A 262 -17.37 4.88 -2.48
N MET A 263 -18.23 4.01 -1.93
CA MET A 263 -19.60 4.40 -1.55
C MET A 263 -19.62 5.50 -0.49
N GLN A 264 -18.61 5.54 0.38
CA GLN A 264 -18.53 6.52 1.46
C GLN A 264 -17.86 7.85 1.01
N ARG A 265 -17.38 7.93 -0.23
CA ARG A 265 -16.62 9.07 -0.79
C ARG A 265 -17.39 10.39 -0.74
N GLU A 266 -18.69 10.39 -0.98
CA GLU A 266 -19.50 11.62 -1.00
C GLU A 266 -19.53 12.32 0.37
N GLN A 267 -19.39 11.56 1.46
CA GLN A 267 -19.36 12.08 2.82
C GLN A 267 -17.95 12.59 3.22
N MET A 268 -16.93 12.40 2.37
CA MET A 268 -15.50 12.53 2.72
C MET A 268 -14.74 13.42 1.74
N VAL A 269 -15.22 14.65 1.57
CA VAL A 269 -14.66 15.64 0.63
C VAL A 269 -13.17 15.94 0.91
N ASP A 270 -12.72 15.86 2.16
CA ASP A 270 -11.31 16.14 2.53
C ASP A 270 -10.35 14.95 2.34
N LEU A 271 -10.87 13.74 2.11
CA LEU A 271 -10.08 12.48 2.05
C LEU A 271 -10.03 11.89 0.64
N ARG A 272 -10.33 12.72 -0.37
CA ARG A 272 -10.31 12.35 -1.78
C ARG A 272 -8.92 11.88 -2.29
N PRO A 273 -7.77 12.46 -1.87
CA PRO A 273 -6.45 11.97 -2.27
C PRO A 273 -6.20 10.52 -1.84
N ASP A 274 -6.52 10.17 -0.59
CA ASP A 274 -6.36 8.81 -0.05
C ASP A 274 -7.16 7.76 -0.83
N PHE A 275 -8.34 8.16 -1.34
CA PHE A 275 -9.16 7.29 -2.18
C PHE A 275 -8.53 7.03 -3.54
N ALA A 276 -7.97 8.06 -4.21
CA ALA A 276 -7.31 7.88 -5.50
C ALA A 276 -6.11 6.93 -5.40
N TRP A 277 -5.29 7.10 -4.35
CA TRP A 277 -4.19 6.19 -4.04
C TRP A 277 -4.67 4.75 -3.81
N THR A 278 -5.71 4.59 -3.00
CA THR A 278 -6.32 3.27 -2.71
C THR A 278 -6.80 2.57 -3.98
N VAL A 279 -7.44 3.31 -4.88
CA VAL A 279 -7.89 2.79 -6.17
C VAL A 279 -6.72 2.37 -7.04
N LEU A 280 -5.64 3.15 -7.09
CA LEU A 280 -4.45 2.84 -7.90
C LEU A 280 -3.67 1.64 -7.36
N LEU A 281 -3.36 1.65 -6.06
CA LEU A 281 -2.52 0.65 -5.43
C LEU A 281 -3.24 -0.70 -5.28
N TYR A 282 -4.52 -0.69 -4.89
CA TYR A 282 -5.25 -1.92 -4.55
C TYR A 282 -6.33 -2.28 -5.56
N GLY A 283 -7.14 -1.31 -5.97
CA GLY A 283 -8.28 -1.54 -6.86
C GLY A 283 -7.86 -1.93 -8.27
N PHE A 284 -6.87 -1.24 -8.83
CA PHE A 284 -6.45 -1.43 -10.21
C PHE A 284 -5.86 -2.83 -10.47
N PRO A 285 -4.91 -3.35 -9.65
CA PRO A 285 -4.31 -4.65 -9.91
C PRO A 285 -5.31 -5.79 -9.73
N SER A 286 -6.20 -5.68 -8.74
CA SER A 286 -7.26 -6.65 -8.48
C SER A 286 -8.31 -6.67 -9.61
N ALA A 287 -8.84 -5.50 -10.00
CA ALA A 287 -9.80 -5.39 -11.09
C ALA A 287 -9.21 -5.87 -12.43
N SER A 288 -7.97 -5.49 -12.74
CA SER A 288 -7.28 -5.89 -13.97
C SER A 288 -7.18 -7.41 -14.09
N LEU A 289 -6.83 -8.10 -13.00
CA LEU A 289 -6.75 -9.55 -12.98
C LEU A 289 -8.12 -10.19 -13.24
N LEU A 290 -9.14 -9.74 -12.51
CA LEU A 290 -10.48 -10.30 -12.59
C LEU A 290 -11.08 -10.13 -14.00
N ILE A 291 -10.93 -8.94 -14.59
CA ILE A 291 -11.37 -8.65 -15.96
C ILE A 291 -10.66 -9.56 -16.97
N LYS A 292 -9.33 -9.70 -16.87
CA LYS A 292 -8.56 -10.57 -17.77
C LYS A 292 -8.95 -12.04 -17.63
N ALA A 293 -9.15 -12.52 -16.41
CA ALA A 293 -9.58 -13.90 -16.17
C ALA A 293 -10.98 -14.17 -16.75
N LEU A 294 -11.91 -13.20 -16.66
CA LEU A 294 -13.25 -13.29 -17.26
C LEU A 294 -13.19 -13.23 -18.80
N GLN A 295 -12.37 -12.36 -19.38
CA GLN A 295 -12.18 -12.25 -20.82
C GLN A 295 -11.57 -13.55 -21.38
N HIS A 296 -10.60 -14.11 -20.68
CA HIS A 296 -9.99 -15.38 -21.04
C HIS A 296 -11.01 -16.53 -21.07
N GLN A 297 -11.83 -16.63 -20.02
CA GLN A 297 -12.94 -17.60 -19.97
C GLN A 297 -13.85 -17.45 -21.20
N LYS A 298 -14.23 -16.22 -21.56
CA LYS A 298 -15.12 -15.94 -22.69
C LYS A 298 -14.52 -16.35 -24.04
N ARG A 299 -13.22 -16.12 -24.24
CA ARG A 299 -12.53 -16.40 -25.51
C ARG A 299 -12.22 -17.88 -25.71
N THR A 300 -11.82 -18.58 -24.65
CA THR A 300 -11.34 -19.97 -24.76
C THR A 300 -12.35 -21.02 -24.31
N GLY A 301 -13.38 -20.62 -23.56
CA GLY A 301 -14.31 -21.55 -22.92
C GLY A 301 -13.73 -22.31 -21.73
N GLU A 302 -12.48 -22.04 -21.33
CA GLU A 302 -11.88 -22.67 -20.15
C GLU A 302 -12.61 -22.28 -18.85
N PRO A 303 -12.63 -23.17 -17.83
CA PRO A 303 -13.31 -22.89 -16.58
C PRO A 303 -12.77 -21.64 -15.87
N PHE A 304 -13.69 -20.81 -15.37
CA PHE A 304 -13.34 -19.68 -14.51
C PHE A 304 -13.18 -20.16 -13.06
N LEU A 305 -11.96 -20.04 -12.53
CA LEU A 305 -11.55 -20.65 -11.26
C LEU A 305 -12.02 -19.89 -10.01
N TYR A 306 -12.83 -18.86 -10.15
CA TYR A 306 -13.42 -18.12 -9.03
C TYR A 306 -14.68 -18.83 -8.54
N GLU A 307 -14.71 -19.17 -7.25
CA GLU A 307 -15.81 -19.93 -6.64
C GLU A 307 -17.03 -19.06 -6.28
N GLY A 308 -16.87 -17.73 -6.26
CA GLY A 308 -17.97 -16.81 -5.99
C GLY A 308 -18.89 -16.56 -7.18
N SER A 309 -19.86 -15.66 -7.01
CA SER A 309 -20.81 -15.34 -8.06
C SER A 309 -20.16 -14.54 -9.19
N ARG A 310 -20.04 -15.15 -10.37
CA ARG A 310 -19.57 -14.48 -11.60
C ARG A 310 -20.38 -13.23 -11.92
N SER A 311 -21.70 -13.25 -11.74
CA SER A 311 -22.56 -12.09 -12.02
C SER A 311 -22.39 -10.98 -10.98
N ALA A 312 -22.16 -11.31 -9.70
CA ALA A 312 -21.80 -10.31 -8.70
C ALA A 312 -20.43 -9.67 -9.02
N LEU A 313 -19.46 -10.46 -9.46
CA LEU A 313 -18.14 -9.97 -9.85
C LEU A 313 -18.20 -8.99 -11.01
N ILE A 314 -18.95 -9.32 -12.07
CA ILE A 314 -19.15 -8.41 -13.22
C ILE A 314 -19.79 -7.10 -12.76
N ARG A 315 -20.82 -7.15 -11.90
CA ARG A 315 -21.43 -5.93 -11.35
C ARG A 315 -20.43 -5.09 -10.57
N ASN A 316 -19.62 -5.71 -9.70
CA ASN A 316 -18.59 -5.02 -8.94
C ASN A 316 -17.56 -4.35 -9.87
N LEU A 317 -17.14 -5.02 -10.94
CA LEU A 317 -16.25 -4.44 -11.95
C LEU A 317 -16.89 -3.26 -12.69
N SER A 318 -18.18 -3.34 -13.04
CA SER A 318 -18.91 -2.21 -13.62
C SER A 318 -19.00 -1.02 -12.66
N VAL A 319 -19.23 -1.24 -11.36
CA VAL A 319 -19.22 -0.17 -10.35
C VAL A 319 -17.81 0.42 -10.23
N PHE A 320 -16.77 -0.41 -10.29
CA PHE A 320 -15.38 0.05 -10.23
C PHE A 320 -15.03 0.96 -11.42
N ILE A 321 -15.45 0.59 -12.63
CA ILE A 321 -15.32 1.42 -13.82
C ILE A 321 -15.99 2.78 -13.61
N SER A 322 -17.23 2.79 -13.09
CA SER A 322 -17.95 4.03 -12.78
C SER A 322 -17.21 4.87 -11.71
N HIS A 323 -16.59 4.23 -10.71
CA HIS A 323 -15.73 4.93 -9.76
C HIS A 323 -14.53 5.58 -10.46
N LEU A 324 -13.84 4.88 -11.37
CA LEU A 324 -12.74 5.45 -12.15
C LEU A 324 -13.19 6.70 -12.91
N GLU A 325 -14.30 6.61 -13.65
CA GLU A 325 -14.87 7.73 -14.41
C GLU A 325 -15.23 8.93 -13.50
N SER A 326 -15.72 8.66 -12.29
CA SER A 326 -16.06 9.71 -11.32
C SER A 326 -14.84 10.37 -10.64
N ILE A 327 -13.65 9.76 -10.74
CA ILE A 327 -12.38 10.29 -10.20
C ILE A 327 -11.65 11.14 -11.25
N VAL A 328 -11.93 10.93 -12.53
CA VAL A 328 -11.38 11.66 -13.69
C VAL A 328 -11.77 13.14 -13.59
N ARG A 329 -10.87 13.95 -13.01
CA ARG A 329 -10.97 15.42 -12.97
C ARG A 329 -9.64 16.07 -13.42
N PRO A 330 -9.67 17.20 -14.15
CA PRO A 330 -8.45 17.79 -14.74
C PRO A 330 -7.36 18.19 -13.73
N ASP A 331 -7.72 18.36 -12.46
CA ASP A 331 -6.84 18.67 -11.33
C ASP A 331 -6.16 17.43 -10.72
N ASN A 332 -6.51 16.22 -11.16
CA ASN A 332 -5.92 14.98 -10.68
C ASN A 332 -4.65 14.64 -11.49
N ALA A 333 -3.51 14.49 -10.82
CA ALA A 333 -2.25 14.07 -11.44
C ALA A 333 -2.36 12.74 -12.22
N ASN A 334 -3.29 11.87 -11.82
CA ASN A 334 -3.53 10.55 -12.43
C ASN A 334 -4.70 10.54 -13.43
N TYR A 335 -5.21 11.71 -13.86
CA TYR A 335 -6.37 11.85 -14.75
C TYR A 335 -6.29 10.96 -16.01
N ALA A 336 -5.19 11.05 -16.75
CA ALA A 336 -5.05 10.35 -18.03
C ALA A 336 -5.06 8.83 -17.87
N LEU A 337 -4.49 8.34 -16.75
CA LEU A 337 -4.46 6.92 -16.43
C LEU A 337 -5.86 6.40 -16.10
N PHE A 338 -6.62 7.09 -15.24
CA PHE A 338 -8.00 6.69 -14.93
C PHE A 338 -8.92 6.73 -16.15
N GLN A 339 -8.73 7.71 -17.05
CA GLN A 339 -9.51 7.81 -18.28
C GLN A 339 -9.20 6.64 -19.24
N ARG A 340 -7.94 6.31 -19.49
CA ARG A 340 -7.58 5.15 -20.33
C ARG A 340 -8.07 3.84 -19.74
N ALA A 341 -7.94 3.69 -18.42
CA ALA A 341 -8.31 2.47 -17.72
C ALA A 341 -9.82 2.20 -17.76
N SER A 342 -10.64 3.22 -17.47
CA SER A 342 -12.10 3.11 -17.57
C SER A 342 -12.52 2.69 -18.98
N GLN A 343 -12.01 3.35 -20.02
CA GLN A 343 -12.30 2.99 -21.41
C GLN A 343 -11.87 1.56 -21.78
N LEU A 344 -10.70 1.11 -21.32
CA LEU A 344 -10.24 -0.25 -21.56
C LEU A 344 -11.12 -1.28 -20.85
N PHE A 345 -11.39 -1.08 -19.57
CA PHE A 345 -12.18 -1.99 -18.77
C PHE A 345 -13.63 -2.08 -19.27
N SER A 346 -14.23 -0.95 -19.67
CA SER A 346 -15.55 -0.94 -20.32
C SER A 346 -15.56 -1.81 -21.57
N ARG A 347 -14.59 -1.62 -22.49
CA ARG A 347 -14.50 -2.44 -23.71
C ARG A 347 -14.39 -3.94 -23.43
N ILE A 348 -13.61 -4.33 -22.43
CA ILE A 348 -13.45 -5.76 -22.09
C ILE A 348 -14.74 -6.30 -21.45
N ILE A 349 -15.39 -5.53 -20.58
CA ILE A 349 -16.68 -5.91 -19.99
C ILE A 349 -17.75 -6.05 -21.07
N ASP A 350 -17.81 -5.15 -22.04
CA ASP A 350 -18.72 -5.23 -23.18
C ASP A 350 -18.46 -6.53 -23.97
N GLU A 351 -17.21 -6.88 -24.27
CA GLU A 351 -16.85 -8.15 -24.92
C GLU A 351 -17.34 -9.38 -24.12
N ILE A 352 -17.19 -9.33 -22.79
CA ILE A 352 -17.62 -10.43 -21.92
C ILE A 352 -19.15 -10.60 -21.98
N LEU A 353 -19.89 -9.49 -22.01
CA LEU A 353 -21.35 -9.43 -21.96
C LEU A 353 -22.01 -9.70 -23.31
N GLU A 354 -21.45 -9.19 -24.41
CA GLU A 354 -22.01 -9.31 -25.75
C GLU A 354 -22.00 -10.76 -26.26
N PRO A 355 -22.99 -11.18 -27.07
CA PRO A 355 -22.97 -12.49 -27.74
C PRO A 355 -21.80 -12.56 -28.73
N GLN A 356 -21.11 -13.70 -28.81
CA GLN A 356 -19.99 -13.87 -29.74
C GLN A 356 -20.44 -13.61 -31.20
N SER A 357 -19.93 -12.58 -31.85
CA SER A 357 -19.79 -12.60 -33.31
C SER A 357 -18.54 -13.41 -33.62
N ILE A 358 -18.70 -14.47 -34.41
CA ILE A 358 -17.57 -15.28 -34.90
C ILE A 358 -16.74 -14.35 -35.80
N LEU A 359 -15.63 -13.83 -35.29
CA LEU A 359 -14.62 -13.14 -36.09
C LEU A 359 -13.39 -14.03 -36.20
N PRO A 360 -12.86 -14.28 -37.42
CA PRO A 360 -11.59 -14.97 -37.60
C PRO A 360 -10.45 -14.16 -37.00
N ASP A 361 -9.46 -14.85 -36.43
CA ASP A 361 -8.18 -14.28 -36.00
C ASP A 361 -7.56 -13.44 -37.13
N SER A 362 -7.61 -12.13 -36.99
CA SER A 362 -6.75 -11.21 -37.74
C SER A 362 -5.68 -10.68 -36.80
N ASP A 363 -4.43 -10.92 -37.20
CA ASP A 363 -3.17 -10.51 -36.60
C ASP A 363 -3.26 -9.38 -35.57
N LEU A 364 -3.26 -9.84 -34.33
CA LEU A 364 -2.75 -9.26 -33.09
C LEU A 364 -1.92 -7.98 -33.27
N GLU A 365 -2.52 -6.82 -32.98
CA GLU A 365 -1.79 -5.82 -32.19
C GLU A 365 -1.61 -6.41 -30.79
N ASP A 366 -0.39 -6.84 -30.54
CA ASP A 366 0.09 -7.29 -29.27
C ASP A 366 -0.23 -6.20 -28.22
N THR A 367 -1.19 -6.47 -27.34
CA THR A 367 -1.59 -5.59 -26.21
C THR A 367 -0.45 -5.34 -25.19
N SER A 368 0.78 -5.72 -25.55
CA SER A 368 2.06 -5.34 -24.93
C SER A 368 2.46 -3.89 -25.24
N THR A 369 1.71 -3.16 -26.07
CA THR A 369 2.00 -1.78 -26.48
C THR A 369 1.03 -0.75 -25.87
N PHE A 370 0.97 -0.66 -24.55
CA PHE A 370 0.44 0.55 -23.92
C PHE A 370 1.61 1.51 -23.62
N ASN A 371 2.05 2.27 -24.63
CA ASN A 371 2.98 3.38 -24.38
C ASN A 371 2.27 4.45 -23.52
N PHE A 372 2.64 4.46 -22.24
CA PHE A 372 2.46 5.59 -21.33
C PHE A 372 3.71 6.45 -21.45
N ASP A 373 3.60 7.53 -22.21
CA ASP A 373 4.68 8.50 -22.40
C ASP A 373 5.03 9.13 -21.03
N PRO A 374 6.27 9.02 -20.53
CA PRO A 374 6.70 9.78 -19.37
C PRO A 374 6.93 11.23 -19.76
N MET A 375 6.32 12.17 -19.04
CA MET A 375 6.74 13.56 -19.12
C MET A 375 8.22 13.68 -18.69
N ILE A 376 9.04 14.18 -19.61
CA ILE A 376 10.41 14.71 -19.50
C ILE A 376 11.52 13.71 -19.93
N GLU A 377 11.96 13.87 -21.18
CA GLU A 377 13.24 13.42 -21.70
C GLU A 377 14.39 14.17 -20.98
N VAL A 378 15.31 13.43 -20.36
CA VAL A 378 16.68 13.90 -20.12
C VAL A 378 17.64 12.83 -20.61
N ASP A 379 18.40 13.22 -21.64
CA ASP A 379 19.28 12.41 -22.45
C ASP A 379 20.42 11.74 -21.64
N GLY A 380 20.66 10.47 -21.94
CA GLY A 380 21.82 9.71 -21.44
C GLY A 380 21.56 8.72 -20.29
N LEU A 381 20.78 7.66 -20.54
CA LEU A 381 20.92 6.30 -19.96
C LEU A 381 19.78 5.39 -20.48
N ASP A 382 19.99 4.82 -21.68
CA ASP A 382 19.06 3.97 -22.43
C ASP A 382 18.78 2.56 -21.83
N LEU A 383 18.80 2.40 -20.51
CA LEU A 383 18.48 1.12 -19.85
C LEU A 383 17.19 1.16 -19.00
N PHE A 384 16.57 2.33 -18.82
CA PHE A 384 15.42 2.51 -17.92
C PHE A 384 14.22 3.21 -18.56
N ASN A 385 14.23 3.41 -19.90
CA ASN A 385 13.23 4.19 -20.65
C ASN A 385 12.02 3.39 -21.17
N ASN A 386 11.86 2.11 -20.83
CA ASN A 386 10.79 1.25 -21.38
C ASN A 386 9.80 0.69 -20.33
N VAL A 387 9.68 1.30 -19.14
CA VAL A 387 8.80 0.77 -18.10
C VAL A 387 7.42 1.43 -18.18
N ASP A 388 6.64 0.93 -19.13
CA ASP A 388 5.19 1.00 -19.18
C ASP A 388 4.59 0.63 -17.81
N LEU A 389 3.61 1.39 -17.30
CA LEU A 389 2.92 1.09 -16.03
C LEU A 389 2.25 -0.29 -16.06
N GLY A 390 1.96 -0.84 -17.25
CA GLY A 390 1.58 -2.24 -17.44
C GLY A 390 2.75 -3.22 -17.34
N VAL A 391 3.96 -2.79 -17.72
CA VAL A 391 5.22 -3.54 -17.56
C VAL A 391 5.69 -3.54 -16.11
N ALA A 392 5.33 -2.52 -15.31
CA ALA A 392 5.49 -2.57 -13.86
C ALA A 392 4.70 -3.73 -13.19
N PHE A 393 3.64 -4.26 -13.78
CA PHE A 393 2.95 -5.41 -13.18
C PHE A 393 3.42 -6.78 -13.70
N ASN A 394 4.13 -6.83 -14.83
CA ASN A 394 4.69 -8.08 -15.39
C ASN A 394 6.20 -8.24 -15.14
N GLN A 395 6.95 -7.16 -14.91
CA GLN A 395 8.41 -7.20 -14.62
C GLN A 395 8.76 -7.27 -13.13
N TRP A 396 7.79 -7.12 -12.23
CA TRP A 396 8.06 -7.07 -10.78
C TRP A 396 7.97 -8.40 -10.06
N LEU A 397 7.82 -9.46 -10.83
CA LEU A 397 8.14 -10.79 -10.43
C LEU A 397 9.26 -11.11 -11.40
N PHE A 398 10.52 -11.02 -10.99
CA PHE A 398 11.56 -11.63 -11.81
C PHE A 398 11.31 -13.14 -11.89
#